data_AF-D9VVS6-F1
#
_entry.id   AF-D9VVS6-F1
#
_cell.length_a   1.000
_cell.length_b   1.000
_cell.length_c   1.000
_cell.angle_alpha   90.00
_cell.angle_beta   90.00
_cell.angle_gamma   90.00
#
_symmetry.space_group_name_H-M   'P 1'
#
loop_
_entity.id
_entity.type
_entity.pdbx_description
1 polymer ?
#
loop_
_entity_poly.entity_id
_entity_poly.type
_entity_poly.pdbx_seq_one_letter_code
_entity_poly.pdbx_strand_id
1 'polypeptide(L)'
;MPLPPRPVQPDGRHSMRLQRISAAIAALAALTTLATACEDPAKPGPAAASPSPSTPAAATASPSAPAAGAAPATLAEAQAYVQKYASCENLSSDPNDSRVNLDGYTPVGTAAITARGVCSDKKEQGEIVISMVSDMKAHQQAEKDHVTKRLDEGYWDAGLYDQVLYGKSFTVAANKTGTALALAKSDLRILVCNPDFTVPEGYKKEKALVDGCVLTDFVNSRDAKGSPVKGPALPSAGSIEELRKLVSPKPVDCTEMLVTNEHIASIDYQPVVGRDVQGAGVKQRAVCGQLGGTTRAHNLNWLDLVADMKALQTLSKESQLAEVGQQRRLTQSKLLVGTNVAVESNSKTIRQGLYKLGFLRLDCEPAFTAPAGSRIQKAQVDGCVLTDFERPTS
;
A
#
# COMPACT_ATOMS: atom_id res chain seq x y z
N MET A 1 -13.95 27.84 -60.78
CA MET A 1 -13.12 26.62 -60.89
C MET A 1 -11.78 26.87 -60.23
N PRO A 2 -11.52 26.20 -59.09
CA PRO A 2 -10.19 25.72 -58.74
C PRO A 2 -10.21 24.20 -58.46
N LEU A 3 -9.08 23.55 -58.73
CA LEU A 3 -8.86 22.09 -58.74
C LEU A 3 -9.02 21.42 -57.37
N PRO A 4 -9.40 20.12 -57.32
CA PRO A 4 -9.40 19.36 -56.07
C PRO A 4 -7.97 18.96 -55.64
N PRO A 5 -7.70 18.83 -54.33
CA PRO A 5 -6.40 18.39 -53.84
C PRO A 5 -6.16 16.89 -54.09
N ARG A 6 -4.91 16.55 -54.42
CA ARG A 6 -4.43 15.16 -54.63
C ARG A 6 -4.36 14.39 -53.30
N PRO A 7 -4.57 13.07 -53.31
CA PRO A 7 -4.38 12.22 -52.14
C PRO A 7 -2.89 11.99 -51.85
N VAL A 8 -2.54 12.07 -50.57
CA VAL A 8 -1.21 11.74 -50.03
C VAL A 8 -1.12 10.21 -49.90
N GLN A 9 -0.16 9.58 -50.58
CA GLN A 9 0.21 8.18 -50.35
C GLN A 9 0.97 8.07 -49.01
N PRO A 10 0.72 7.01 -48.22
CA PRO A 10 1.51 6.73 -47.02
C PRO A 10 2.84 6.08 -47.38
N ASP A 11 3.93 6.71 -46.95
CA ASP A 11 5.27 6.14 -46.99
C ASP A 11 5.33 4.87 -46.13
N GLY A 12 5.66 3.77 -46.79
CA GLY A 12 5.97 2.52 -46.15
C GLY A 12 7.26 2.61 -45.34
N ARG A 13 7.24 2.11 -44.11
CA ARG A 13 8.48 1.73 -43.44
C ARG A 13 8.29 0.49 -42.54
N HIS A 14 8.77 -0.62 -43.10
CA HIS A 14 9.52 -1.71 -42.45
C HIS A 14 8.74 -2.65 -41.52
N SER A 15 8.21 -3.70 -42.16
CA SER A 15 8.12 -5.06 -41.59
C SER A 15 9.46 -5.47 -40.98
N MET A 16 9.52 -5.67 -39.67
CA MET A 16 10.55 -6.49 -39.04
C MET A 16 9.90 -7.82 -38.64
N ARG A 17 10.15 -8.84 -39.47
CA ARG A 17 9.85 -10.25 -39.21
C ARG A 17 10.64 -10.69 -37.97
N LEU A 18 9.99 -10.84 -36.82
CA LEU A 18 10.55 -11.64 -35.73
C LEU A 18 10.33 -13.12 -36.06
N GLN A 19 11.45 -13.80 -36.30
CA GLN A 19 11.51 -15.24 -36.52
C GLN A 19 11.08 -15.99 -35.27
N ARG A 20 10.14 -16.92 -35.47
CA ARG A 20 9.75 -17.93 -34.49
C ARG A 20 10.86 -18.98 -34.41
N ILE A 21 11.39 -19.22 -33.21
CA ILE A 21 12.15 -20.44 -32.91
C ILE A 21 11.24 -21.29 -32.03
N SER A 22 10.92 -22.48 -32.51
CA SER A 22 10.16 -23.49 -31.78
C SER A 22 10.92 -24.82 -31.83
N ALA A 23 10.87 -25.51 -30.67
CA ALA A 23 11.13 -26.93 -30.46
C ALA A 23 12.62 -27.34 -30.55
N ALA A 24 13.18 -28.29 -29.80
CA ALA A 24 12.72 -29.30 -28.85
C ALA A 24 13.98 -29.76 -28.04
N ILE A 25 13.99 -30.55 -26.95
CA ILE A 25 13.68 -31.99 -26.88
C ILE A 25 14.01 -32.51 -25.46
N ALA A 26 13.25 -33.52 -25.05
CA ALA A 26 13.50 -34.66 -24.16
C ALA A 26 13.83 -34.51 -22.66
N ALA A 27 12.95 -35.17 -21.91
CA ALA A 27 13.16 -35.76 -20.60
C ALA A 27 14.01 -37.04 -20.65
N LEU A 28 14.64 -37.36 -19.52
CA LEU A 28 14.92 -38.67 -18.88
C LEU A 28 15.83 -38.32 -17.67
N ALA A 29 15.96 -39.06 -16.57
CA ALA A 29 15.20 -40.06 -15.84
C ALA A 29 15.93 -40.22 -14.48
N ALA A 30 15.28 -40.88 -13.53
CA ALA A 30 15.68 -41.04 -12.14
C ALA A 30 16.93 -41.90 -11.89
N LEU A 31 17.47 -41.84 -10.65
CA LEU A 31 17.88 -42.94 -9.73
C LEU A 31 18.73 -42.32 -8.59
N THR A 32 18.19 -42.13 -7.39
CA THR A 32 18.23 -43.00 -6.19
C THR A 32 19.61 -43.26 -5.56
N THR A 33 19.65 -42.92 -4.26
CA THR A 33 20.32 -43.59 -3.13
C THR A 33 21.85 -43.61 -3.05
N LEU A 34 22.40 -43.03 -1.97
CA LEU A 34 22.79 -43.82 -0.79
C LEU A 34 23.08 -42.92 0.42
N ALA A 35 22.53 -43.33 1.55
CA ALA A 35 22.91 -42.91 2.88
C ALA A 35 24.11 -43.73 3.35
N THR A 36 25.09 -43.08 3.96
CA THR A 36 26.06 -43.66 4.91
C THR A 36 26.45 -42.51 5.84
N ALA A 37 25.87 -42.45 7.04
CA ALA A 37 26.37 -43.09 8.25
C ALA A 37 27.59 -42.34 8.85
N CYS A 38 27.35 -41.76 10.02
CA CYS A 38 28.32 -41.24 10.97
C CYS A 38 29.34 -42.30 11.36
N GLU A 39 30.59 -41.89 11.63
CA GLU A 39 31.43 -42.55 12.64
C GLU A 39 32.57 -41.61 13.09
N ASP A 40 32.44 -41.06 14.30
CA ASP A 40 33.55 -40.60 15.13
C ASP A 40 34.18 -41.81 15.82
N PRO A 41 35.52 -41.97 15.82
CA PRO A 41 36.18 -42.88 16.75
C PRO A 41 36.79 -42.14 17.95
N ALA A 42 36.63 -42.81 19.07
CA ALA A 42 36.88 -42.38 20.44
C ALA A 42 38.35 -42.13 20.82
N LYS A 43 38.45 -41.31 21.88
CA LYS A 43 39.57 -41.10 22.80
C LYS A 43 39.91 -42.37 23.61
N PRO A 44 41.17 -42.54 24.05
CA PRO A 44 41.44 -42.84 25.47
C PRO A 44 42.58 -41.98 26.08
N GLY A 45 42.45 -41.62 27.37
CA GLY A 45 43.44 -40.84 28.16
C GLY A 45 44.52 -41.69 28.83
N PRO A 46 44.93 -41.43 30.10
CA PRO A 46 45.35 -40.18 30.75
C PRO A 46 46.72 -40.31 31.49
N ALA A 47 47.31 -39.20 31.98
CA ALA A 47 47.87 -39.01 33.34
C ALA A 47 48.97 -37.91 33.41
N ALA A 48 48.82 -36.96 34.34
CA ALA A 48 49.74 -36.65 35.45
C ALA A 48 49.63 -35.17 35.92
N ALA A 49 49.35 -35.01 37.22
CA ALA A 49 49.32 -33.78 38.02
C ALA A 49 50.77 -33.29 38.30
N SER A 50 51.16 -32.08 38.75
CA SER A 50 50.68 -30.95 39.59
C SER A 50 51.79 -29.84 39.49
N PRO A 51 51.83 -28.68 40.21
CA PRO A 51 50.83 -27.92 40.98
C PRO A 51 50.76 -26.40 40.58
N SER A 52 49.79 -25.70 41.20
CA SER A 52 49.52 -24.24 41.13
C SER A 52 50.64 -23.31 41.64
N PRO A 53 50.50 -21.99 41.41
CA PRO A 53 50.07 -21.13 42.52
C PRO A 53 48.99 -20.10 42.19
N SER A 54 48.26 -19.74 43.24
CA SER A 54 47.06 -18.90 43.31
C SER A 54 47.35 -17.39 43.18
N THR A 55 46.42 -16.63 42.59
CA THR A 55 46.21 -15.17 42.79
C THR A 55 44.81 -14.79 42.26
N PRO A 56 44.19 -13.67 42.69
CA PRO A 56 42.84 -13.68 43.27
C PRO A 56 41.71 -13.33 42.28
N ALA A 57 40.51 -13.74 42.68
CA ALA A 57 39.23 -13.53 42.03
C ALA A 57 38.96 -12.06 41.63
N ALA A 58 38.80 -11.83 40.34
CA ALA A 58 38.05 -10.69 39.82
C ALA A 58 36.59 -11.13 39.66
N ALA A 59 35.69 -10.43 40.36
CA ALA A 59 34.26 -10.62 40.26
C ALA A 59 33.79 -10.33 38.82
N THR A 60 33.56 -11.38 38.03
CA THR A 60 32.72 -11.30 36.84
C THR A 60 31.30 -11.02 37.32
N ALA A 61 30.91 -9.75 37.27
CA ALA A 61 29.52 -9.35 37.37
C ALA A 61 28.77 -9.99 36.20
N SER A 62 27.95 -10.99 36.50
CA SER A 62 26.91 -11.46 35.59
C SER A 62 26.05 -10.25 35.18
N PRO A 63 25.69 -10.10 33.90
CA PRO A 63 24.73 -9.08 33.51
C PRO A 63 23.40 -9.42 34.17
N SER A 64 23.02 -8.61 35.16
CA SER A 64 21.70 -8.66 35.78
C SER A 64 20.65 -8.56 34.67
N ALA A 65 19.71 -9.50 34.66
CA ALA A 65 18.56 -9.45 33.76
C ALA A 65 17.88 -8.08 33.89
N PRO A 66 17.55 -7.40 32.78
CA PRO A 66 16.89 -6.11 32.84
C PRO A 66 15.58 -6.25 33.62
N ALA A 67 15.34 -5.29 34.53
CA ALA A 67 14.10 -5.21 35.29
C ALA A 67 12.92 -5.27 34.31
N ALA A 68 11.91 -6.11 34.61
CA ALA A 68 10.75 -6.27 33.76
C ALA A 68 10.08 -4.90 33.51
N GLY A 69 10.14 -4.44 32.26
CA GLY A 69 9.56 -3.15 31.82
C GLY A 69 10.55 -2.00 31.58
N ALA A 70 11.85 -2.20 31.78
CA ALA A 70 12.87 -1.25 31.34
C ALA A 70 12.94 -1.17 29.81
N ALA A 71 13.14 0.02 29.27
CA ALA A 71 13.36 0.21 27.84
C ALA A 71 14.70 -0.43 27.42
N PRO A 72 14.80 -1.04 26.23
CA PRO A 72 16.06 -1.56 25.73
C PRO A 72 17.17 -0.49 25.72
N ALA A 73 18.33 -0.82 26.28
CA ALA A 73 19.51 0.04 26.33
C ALA A 73 20.58 -0.39 25.30
N THR A 74 20.50 -1.62 24.78
CA THR A 74 21.44 -2.15 23.78
C THR A 74 20.71 -2.72 22.55
N LEU A 75 21.44 -2.88 21.44
CA LEU A 75 20.90 -3.53 20.23
C LEU A 75 20.43 -4.97 20.51
N ALA A 76 21.12 -5.71 21.38
CA ALA A 76 20.73 -7.08 21.74
C ALA A 76 19.40 -7.11 22.52
N GLU A 77 19.21 -6.17 23.45
CA GLU A 77 17.94 -6.03 24.18
C GLU A 77 16.82 -5.55 23.26
N ALA A 78 17.11 -4.65 22.32
CA ALA A 78 16.15 -4.18 21.33
C ALA A 78 15.74 -5.33 20.38
N GLN A 79 16.69 -6.15 19.94
CA GLN A 79 16.41 -7.39 19.20
C GLN A 79 15.52 -8.32 20.03
N ALA A 80 15.87 -8.60 21.28
CA ALA A 80 15.07 -9.48 22.14
C ALA A 80 13.65 -8.95 22.37
N TYR A 81 13.48 -7.62 22.40
CA TYR A 81 12.16 -6.99 22.41
C TYR A 81 11.41 -7.23 21.09
N VAL A 82 12.04 -6.97 19.94
CA VAL A 82 11.46 -7.16 18.60
C VAL A 82 11.06 -8.62 18.37
N GLN A 83 11.86 -9.55 18.89
CA GLN A 83 11.66 -11.00 18.81
C GLN A 83 10.35 -11.50 19.44
N LYS A 84 9.70 -10.70 20.29
CA LYS A 84 8.38 -11.02 20.85
C LYS A 84 7.26 -10.89 19.80
N TYR A 85 7.50 -10.17 18.70
CA TYR A 85 6.50 -9.82 17.71
C TYR A 85 6.88 -10.22 16.27
N ALA A 86 8.17 -10.26 15.94
CA ALA A 86 8.72 -10.63 14.63
C ALA A 86 9.98 -11.51 14.80
N SER A 87 10.44 -12.25 13.78
CA SER A 87 11.55 -13.21 13.97
C SER A 87 12.90 -12.55 14.33
N CYS A 88 13.26 -11.44 13.67
CA CYS A 88 14.50 -10.67 13.87
C CYS A 88 15.72 -11.53 14.26
N GLU A 89 16.15 -12.39 13.33
CA GLU A 89 17.29 -13.30 13.49
C GLU A 89 18.57 -12.68 12.90
N ASN A 90 19.75 -13.21 13.26
CA ASN A 90 21.04 -12.81 12.68
C ASN A 90 21.28 -11.28 12.74
N LEU A 91 21.23 -10.73 13.96
CA LEU A 91 21.53 -9.32 14.18
C LEU A 91 22.98 -9.03 13.81
N SER A 92 23.17 -8.02 12.98
CA SER A 92 24.46 -7.49 12.56
C SER A 92 24.51 -6.00 12.85
N SER A 93 25.65 -5.51 13.32
CA SER A 93 25.93 -4.08 13.46
C SER A 93 26.90 -3.57 12.40
N ASP A 94 27.12 -4.34 11.33
CA ASP A 94 27.95 -3.92 10.20
C ASP A 94 27.33 -2.67 9.55
N PRO A 95 28.04 -1.52 9.47
CA PRO A 95 27.54 -0.33 8.80
C PRO A 95 27.32 -0.52 7.29
N ASN A 96 27.83 -1.60 6.70
CA ASN A 96 27.67 -1.96 5.28
C ASN A 96 26.89 -3.27 5.08
N ASP A 97 25.99 -3.61 6.00
CA ASP A 97 25.20 -4.85 5.89
C ASP A 97 24.45 -4.95 4.56
N SER A 98 24.88 -5.87 3.70
CA SER A 98 24.39 -5.98 2.31
C SER A 98 22.93 -6.43 2.18
N ARG A 99 22.28 -6.83 3.28
CA ARG A 99 20.87 -7.24 3.27
C ARG A 99 19.93 -6.04 3.08
N VAL A 100 20.39 -4.82 3.41
CA VAL A 100 19.60 -3.59 3.30
C VAL A 100 20.42 -2.50 2.60
N ASN A 101 19.79 -1.74 1.71
CA ASN A 101 20.38 -0.49 1.25
C ASN A 101 20.23 0.57 2.37
N LEU A 102 21.33 0.85 3.06
CA LEU A 102 21.35 1.79 4.19
C LEU A 102 21.42 3.27 3.79
N ASP A 103 21.59 3.59 2.49
CA ASP A 103 21.67 4.99 2.01
C ASP A 103 20.37 5.77 2.27
N GLY A 104 19.23 5.07 2.35
CA GLY A 104 17.93 5.64 2.68
C GLY A 104 17.69 5.87 4.19
N TYR A 105 18.64 5.51 5.06
CA TYR A 105 18.49 5.61 6.51
C TYR A 105 19.40 6.67 7.12
N THR A 106 18.87 7.42 8.09
CA THR A 106 19.61 8.45 8.83
C THR A 106 20.92 7.93 9.44
N PRO A 107 22.11 8.43 9.10
CA PRO A 107 23.38 7.84 9.55
C PRO A 107 23.54 7.74 11.08
N VAL A 108 24.28 6.73 11.56
CA VAL A 108 24.71 6.67 12.97
C VAL A 108 25.56 7.90 13.31
N GLY A 109 25.33 8.50 14.48
CA GLY A 109 25.95 9.76 14.89
C GLY A 109 25.17 11.00 14.46
N THR A 110 24.07 10.85 13.70
CA THR A 110 23.17 11.93 13.31
C THR A 110 21.78 11.73 13.88
N ALA A 111 21.02 12.83 14.05
CA ALA A 111 19.66 12.81 14.60
C ALA A 111 19.50 11.96 15.87
N ALA A 112 20.52 12.01 16.76
CA ALA A 112 20.60 11.25 18.01
C ALA A 112 20.65 9.72 17.88
N ILE A 113 20.92 9.16 16.70
CA ILE A 113 21.16 7.72 16.53
C ILE A 113 22.56 7.38 17.06
N THR A 114 22.65 6.45 18.01
CA THR A 114 23.93 6.04 18.63
C THR A 114 24.42 4.68 18.14
N ALA A 115 23.52 3.82 17.69
CA ALA A 115 23.86 2.51 17.14
C ALA A 115 22.78 2.05 16.16
N ARG A 116 23.17 1.18 15.22
CA ARG A 116 22.26 0.52 14.28
C ARG A 116 22.52 -0.97 14.24
N GLY A 117 21.46 -1.75 14.13
CA GLY A 117 21.53 -3.17 13.82
C GLY A 117 20.54 -3.56 12.73
N VAL A 118 20.89 -4.57 11.95
CA VAL A 118 20.04 -5.17 10.92
C VAL A 118 19.81 -6.63 11.28
N CYS A 119 18.57 -7.08 11.27
CA CYS A 119 18.19 -8.48 11.47
C CYS A 119 17.18 -8.93 10.41
N SER A 120 17.02 -10.24 10.25
CA SER A 120 16.14 -10.84 9.25
C SER A 120 14.82 -11.30 9.86
N ASP A 121 13.70 -10.91 9.24
CA ASP A 121 12.38 -11.46 9.51
C ASP A 121 12.13 -12.66 8.59
N LYS A 122 12.35 -13.85 9.14
CA LYS A 122 12.15 -15.13 8.45
C LYS A 122 10.69 -15.33 8.01
N LYS A 123 9.73 -14.82 8.79
CA LYS A 123 8.30 -15.03 8.54
C LYS A 123 7.83 -14.20 7.34
N GLU A 124 8.20 -12.93 7.32
CA GLU A 124 7.77 -11.97 6.28
C GLU A 124 8.77 -11.86 5.11
N GLN A 125 9.90 -12.58 5.20
CA GLN A 125 10.97 -12.59 4.20
C GLN A 125 11.46 -11.17 3.87
N GLY A 126 11.87 -10.45 4.92
CA GLY A 126 12.44 -9.12 4.78
C GLY A 126 13.31 -8.74 5.96
N GLU A 127 13.86 -7.54 5.91
CA GLU A 127 14.81 -7.04 6.88
C GLU A 127 14.17 -6.06 7.85
N ILE A 128 14.70 -6.03 9.07
CA ILE A 128 14.33 -5.11 10.13
C ILE A 128 15.58 -4.33 10.51
N VAL A 129 15.47 -3.00 10.51
CA VAL A 129 16.54 -2.11 10.95
C VAL A 129 16.17 -1.55 12.32
N ILE A 130 17.03 -1.79 13.31
CA ILE A 130 16.91 -1.26 14.67
C ILE A 130 17.89 -0.11 14.80
N SER A 131 17.43 1.05 15.27
CA SER A 131 18.30 2.18 15.60
C SER A 131 18.15 2.55 17.08
N MET A 132 19.25 2.57 17.83
CA MET A 132 19.28 3.09 19.19
C MET A 132 19.32 4.61 19.16
N VAL A 133 18.53 5.27 20.01
CA VAL A 133 18.32 6.71 19.98
C VAL A 133 18.55 7.29 21.38
N SER A 134 19.50 8.22 21.50
CA SER A 134 19.84 8.86 22.79
C SER A 134 18.91 10.02 23.16
N ASP A 135 18.34 10.70 22.17
CA ASP A 135 17.37 11.79 22.35
C ASP A 135 16.23 11.61 21.35
N MET A 136 15.12 11.06 21.86
CA MET A 136 13.96 10.75 21.04
C MET A 136 13.26 12.02 20.52
N LYS A 137 13.34 13.14 21.23
CA LYS A 137 12.73 14.39 20.77
C LYS A 137 13.53 14.96 19.60
N ALA A 138 14.86 14.97 19.70
CA ALA A 138 15.73 15.40 18.61
C ALA A 138 15.55 14.50 17.36
N HIS A 139 15.40 13.19 17.56
CA HIS A 139 15.17 12.26 16.46
C HIS A 139 13.82 12.50 15.75
N GLN A 140 12.74 12.65 16.51
CA GLN A 140 11.43 13.00 15.94
C GLN A 140 11.42 14.36 15.23
N GLN A 141 12.21 15.33 15.71
CA GLN A 141 12.33 16.63 15.04
C GLN A 141 13.05 16.49 13.69
N ALA A 142 14.12 15.72 13.63
CA ALA A 142 14.83 15.47 12.37
C ALA A 142 13.94 14.76 11.34
N GLU A 143 13.11 13.82 11.77
CA GLU A 143 12.13 13.17 10.90
C GLU A 143 11.07 14.16 10.39
N LYS A 144 10.55 15.02 11.27
CA LYS A 144 9.63 16.08 10.86
C LYS A 144 10.25 17.00 9.81
N ASP A 145 11.48 17.45 10.03
CA ASP A 145 12.19 18.34 9.10
C ASP A 145 12.41 17.65 7.74
N HIS A 146 12.73 16.35 7.75
CA HIS A 146 12.83 15.54 6.54
C HIS A 146 11.51 15.47 5.78
N VAL A 147 10.41 15.14 6.47
CA VAL A 147 9.06 15.08 5.87
C VAL A 147 8.63 16.44 5.31
N THR A 148 8.83 17.53 6.06
CA THR A 148 8.51 18.90 5.59
C THR A 148 9.29 19.25 4.32
N LYS A 149 10.60 19.00 4.28
CA LYS A 149 11.41 19.24 3.09
C LYS A 149 10.87 18.47 1.87
N ARG A 150 10.49 17.20 2.06
CA ARG A 150 9.94 16.37 0.97
C ARG A 150 8.59 16.89 0.48
N LEU A 151 7.74 17.38 1.39
CA LEU A 151 6.48 18.03 1.01
C LEU A 151 6.73 19.31 0.19
N ASP A 152 7.71 20.12 0.58
CA ASP A 152 8.10 21.34 -0.15
C ASP A 152 8.67 21.02 -1.56
N GLU A 153 9.32 19.86 -1.72
CA GLU A 153 9.76 19.32 -3.01
C GLU A 153 8.61 18.73 -3.87
N GLY A 154 7.37 18.75 -3.37
CA GLY A 154 6.17 18.30 -4.08
C GLY A 154 5.79 16.83 -3.85
N TYR A 155 6.45 16.14 -2.92
CA TYR A 155 6.10 14.76 -2.55
C TYR A 155 4.99 14.76 -1.52
N TRP A 156 3.73 14.88 -1.98
CA TRP A 156 2.53 14.95 -1.15
C TRP A 156 2.39 13.80 -0.14
N ASP A 157 2.99 12.65 -0.41
CA ASP A 157 2.89 11.44 0.39
C ASP A 157 4.05 11.20 1.36
N ALA A 158 4.96 12.16 1.49
CA ALA A 158 6.09 12.07 2.41
C ALA A 158 5.63 11.82 3.86
N GLY A 159 6.30 10.91 4.58
CA GLY A 159 5.93 10.57 5.96
C GLY A 159 4.71 9.66 6.12
N LEU A 160 3.94 9.39 5.05
CA LEU A 160 2.70 8.63 5.18
C LEU A 160 2.89 7.12 5.17
N TYR A 161 3.95 6.61 4.56
CA TYR A 161 4.17 5.16 4.39
C TYR A 161 5.45 4.68 5.07
N ASP A 162 6.08 5.53 5.87
CA ASP A 162 7.33 5.19 6.56
C ASP A 162 6.99 4.25 7.71
N GLN A 163 7.35 2.98 7.54
CA GLN A 163 7.08 1.91 8.50
C GLN A 163 8.13 1.89 9.63
N VAL A 164 8.41 3.07 10.20
CA VAL A 164 9.33 3.27 11.31
C VAL A 164 8.53 3.40 12.60
N LEU A 165 8.68 2.43 13.49
CA LEU A 165 8.03 2.41 14.79
C LEU A 165 8.98 2.93 15.88
N TYR A 166 8.48 3.86 16.67
CA TYR A 166 9.17 4.58 17.72
C TYR A 166 8.85 3.97 19.09
N GLY A 167 9.90 3.62 19.83
CA GLY A 167 9.84 3.26 21.23
C GLY A 167 10.36 4.37 22.13
N LYS A 168 10.75 4.02 23.37
CA LYS A 168 11.30 4.99 24.33
C LYS A 168 12.74 5.42 24.00
N SER A 169 13.58 4.47 23.59
CA SER A 169 15.04 4.63 23.43
C SER A 169 15.57 4.05 22.11
N PHE A 170 14.69 3.57 21.23
CA PHE A 170 15.06 2.98 19.97
C PHE A 170 13.91 3.10 18.96
N THR A 171 14.22 2.95 17.68
CA THR A 171 13.26 2.84 16.58
C THR A 171 13.47 1.54 15.82
N VAL A 172 12.42 1.08 15.15
CA VAL A 172 12.41 -0.14 14.34
C VAL A 172 11.79 0.19 12.99
N ALA A 173 12.57 0.12 11.92
CA ALA A 173 12.08 0.20 10.57
C ALA A 173 11.80 -1.22 10.05
N ALA A 174 10.58 -1.45 9.60
CA ALA A 174 10.14 -2.71 9.02
C ALA A 174 10.01 -2.57 7.50
N ASN A 175 10.76 -3.37 6.73
CA ASN A 175 10.70 -3.32 5.26
C ASN A 175 9.48 -4.05 4.68
N LYS A 176 8.70 -4.73 5.53
CA LYS A 176 7.50 -5.47 5.16
C LYS A 176 6.32 -5.05 6.04
N THR A 177 5.18 -4.84 5.39
CA THR A 177 3.92 -4.44 6.04
C THR A 177 3.48 -5.43 7.11
N GLY A 178 3.65 -6.73 6.88
CA GLY A 178 3.29 -7.77 7.86
C GLY A 178 4.11 -7.65 9.15
N THR A 179 5.40 -7.33 9.03
CA THR A 179 6.30 -7.08 10.17
C THR A 179 5.87 -5.82 10.92
N ALA A 180 5.59 -4.73 10.20
CA ALA A 180 5.10 -3.48 10.79
C ALA A 180 3.79 -3.69 11.57
N LEU A 181 2.84 -4.43 11.01
CA LEU A 181 1.58 -4.81 11.67
C LEU A 181 1.78 -5.67 12.92
N ALA A 182 2.75 -6.58 12.89
CA ALA A 182 3.07 -7.39 14.04
C ALA A 182 3.68 -6.55 15.17
N LEU A 183 4.60 -5.64 14.83
CA LEU A 183 5.23 -4.72 15.79
C LEU A 183 4.26 -3.69 16.35
N ALA A 184 3.29 -3.20 15.57
CA ALA A 184 2.28 -2.24 16.03
C ALA A 184 1.39 -2.79 17.17
N LYS A 185 1.40 -4.12 17.41
CA LYS A 185 0.72 -4.75 18.57
C LYS A 185 1.45 -4.53 19.89
N SER A 186 2.68 -4.02 19.86
CA SER A 186 3.48 -3.73 21.04
C SER A 186 3.22 -2.32 21.59
N ASP A 187 4.11 -1.80 22.45
CA ASP A 187 4.14 -0.38 22.84
C ASP A 187 4.88 0.54 21.86
N LEU A 188 5.37 0.03 20.72
CA LEU A 188 5.92 0.86 19.66
C LEU A 188 4.81 1.56 18.86
N ARG A 189 5.09 2.76 18.34
CA ARG A 189 4.14 3.57 17.57
C ARG A 189 4.78 4.17 16.32
N ILE A 190 4.06 4.21 15.22
CA ILE A 190 4.51 4.90 14.01
C ILE A 190 4.40 6.40 14.25
N LEU A 191 5.49 7.13 13.97
CA LEU A 191 5.47 8.59 13.92
C LEU A 191 5.01 9.04 12.54
N VAL A 192 3.98 9.87 12.50
CA VAL A 192 3.54 10.52 11.26
C VAL A 192 3.58 12.03 11.44
N CYS A 193 4.33 12.70 10.58
CA CYS A 193 4.53 14.15 10.59
C CYS A 193 3.90 14.86 9.38
N ASN A 194 3.23 14.11 8.50
CA ASN A 194 2.50 14.69 7.37
C ASN A 194 1.25 15.42 7.89
N PRO A 195 1.05 16.71 7.58
CA PRO A 195 -0.05 17.51 8.12
C PRO A 195 -1.43 17.08 7.62
N ASP A 196 -1.51 16.39 6.48
CA ASP A 196 -2.76 15.90 5.91
C ASP A 196 -3.18 14.55 6.52
N PHE A 197 -2.35 13.95 7.37
CA PHE A 197 -2.67 12.71 8.03
C PHE A 197 -3.60 12.91 9.22
N THR A 198 -4.68 12.12 9.26
CA THR A 198 -5.50 11.91 10.45
C THR A 198 -5.50 10.45 10.83
N VAL A 199 -5.20 10.16 12.10
CA VAL A 199 -5.28 8.80 12.65
C VAL A 199 -6.72 8.28 12.49
N PRO A 200 -6.94 7.14 11.83
CA PRO A 200 -8.27 6.61 11.61
C PRO A 200 -8.95 6.19 12.92
N GLU A 201 -10.28 6.21 12.92
CA GLU A 201 -11.06 5.77 14.08
C GLU A 201 -10.75 4.32 14.45
N GLY A 202 -10.62 4.06 15.75
CA GLY A 202 -10.33 2.73 16.30
C GLY A 202 -8.83 2.42 16.46
N TYR A 203 -7.96 3.35 16.05
CA TYR A 203 -6.52 3.25 16.28
C TYR A 203 -6.07 4.16 17.43
N LYS A 204 -5.01 3.76 18.12
CA LYS A 204 -4.38 4.55 19.18
C LYS A 204 -3.77 5.81 18.58
N LYS A 205 -3.94 6.90 19.31
CA LYS A 205 -3.35 8.19 19.02
C LYS A 205 -2.64 8.70 20.26
N GLU A 206 -1.35 8.94 20.14
CA GLU A 206 -0.48 9.43 21.22
C GLU A 206 0.20 10.73 20.75
N LYS A 207 0.47 11.62 21.70
CA LYS A 207 1.18 12.88 21.40
C LYS A 207 2.65 12.55 21.10
N ALA A 208 3.16 13.02 19.97
CA ALA A 208 4.59 13.01 19.71
C ALA A 208 5.33 13.99 20.64
N LEU A 209 6.65 13.86 20.73
CA LEU A 209 7.52 14.77 21.49
C LEU A 209 7.73 16.11 20.77
N VAL A 210 7.35 16.18 19.49
CA VAL A 210 7.42 17.36 18.63
C VAL A 210 6.02 17.72 18.14
N ASP A 211 5.73 19.03 18.11
CA ASP A 211 4.41 19.50 17.69
C ASP A 211 4.20 19.30 16.19
N GLY A 212 2.97 19.00 15.79
CA GLY A 212 2.61 18.72 14.39
C GLY A 212 2.88 17.28 13.93
N CYS A 213 3.41 16.41 14.79
CA CYS A 213 3.47 14.98 14.55
C CYS A 213 2.56 14.21 15.50
N VAL A 214 2.23 12.98 15.13
CA VAL A 214 1.40 12.07 15.92
C VAL A 214 2.03 10.68 15.97
N LEU A 215 1.88 10.02 17.11
CA LEU A 215 2.23 8.61 17.28
C LEU A 215 0.97 7.75 17.18
N THR A 216 1.00 6.66 16.42
CA THR A 216 -0.17 5.78 16.21
C THR A 216 0.21 4.30 16.04
N ASP A 217 -0.71 3.40 16.32
CA ASP A 217 -0.62 1.98 15.94
C ASP A 217 -1.26 1.70 14.56
N PHE A 218 -1.67 2.74 13.84
CA PHE A 218 -2.10 2.63 12.44
C PHE A 218 -0.90 2.47 11.50
N VAL A 219 -0.76 1.27 10.91
CA VAL A 219 0.22 0.98 9.88
C VAL A 219 -0.34 1.33 8.51
N ASN A 220 0.10 2.44 7.94
CA ASN A 220 -0.21 2.70 6.55
C ASN A 220 0.75 1.93 5.62
N SER A 221 0.28 1.55 4.43
CA SER A 221 1.11 0.83 3.47
C SER A 221 0.70 1.04 2.02
N ARG A 222 1.71 1.14 1.16
CA ARG A 222 1.56 1.24 -0.31
C ARG A 222 0.98 -0.02 -0.93
N ASP A 223 1.17 -1.18 -0.30
CA ASP A 223 0.71 -2.49 -0.83
C ASP A 223 -0.75 -2.84 -0.48
N ALA A 224 -1.48 -1.91 0.13
CA ALA A 224 -2.85 -2.09 0.61
C ALA A 224 -3.03 -3.19 1.68
N LYS A 225 -1.94 -3.68 2.29
CA LYS A 225 -1.96 -4.67 3.37
C LYS A 225 -1.78 -4.02 4.75
N GLY A 226 -1.88 -2.70 4.84
CA GLY A 226 -1.77 -1.95 6.09
C GLY A 226 -2.94 -2.22 7.05
N SER A 227 -2.96 -1.45 8.13
CA SER A 227 -4.02 -1.46 9.14
C SER A 227 -5.39 -1.21 8.48
N PRO A 228 -6.41 -2.04 8.77
CA PRO A 228 -7.72 -1.90 8.17
C PRO A 228 -8.43 -0.62 8.64
N VAL A 229 -8.82 0.25 7.71
CA VAL A 229 -9.68 1.40 8.05
C VAL A 229 -11.13 0.93 8.10
N LYS A 230 -11.80 1.14 9.24
CA LYS A 230 -13.23 0.85 9.36
C LYS A 230 -14.02 1.79 8.45
N GLY A 231 -14.97 1.23 7.72
CA GLY A 231 -15.92 1.96 6.91
C GLY A 231 -17.17 1.11 6.67
N PRO A 232 -18.28 1.72 6.19
CA PRO A 232 -19.49 0.99 5.87
C PRO A 232 -19.21 -0.12 4.85
N ALA A 233 -19.87 -1.27 4.95
CA ALA A 233 -19.74 -2.35 3.96
C ALA A 233 -19.99 -1.82 2.54
N LEU A 234 -19.41 -2.46 1.53
CA LEU A 234 -19.70 -2.10 0.15
C LEU A 234 -21.20 -2.26 -0.12
N PRO A 235 -21.90 -1.22 -0.60
CA PRO A 235 -23.34 -1.27 -0.79
C PRO A 235 -23.72 -2.29 -1.87
N SER A 236 -24.93 -2.83 -1.76
CA SER A 236 -25.49 -3.80 -2.71
C SER A 236 -26.96 -3.50 -2.97
N ALA A 237 -27.44 -3.82 -4.17
CA ALA A 237 -28.85 -3.73 -4.51
C ALA A 237 -29.28 -4.94 -5.34
N GLY A 238 -30.51 -5.42 -5.17
CA GLY A 238 -31.12 -6.46 -6.00
C GLY A 238 -31.76 -5.93 -7.28
N SER A 239 -32.02 -4.62 -7.34
CA SER A 239 -32.68 -3.93 -8.46
C SER A 239 -32.16 -2.50 -8.64
N ILE A 240 -32.46 -1.89 -9.79
CA ILE A 240 -32.17 -0.47 -10.04
C ILE A 240 -32.99 0.44 -9.10
N GLU A 241 -34.22 0.07 -8.75
CA GLU A 241 -35.04 0.82 -7.81
C GLU A 241 -34.44 0.83 -6.40
N GLU A 242 -33.86 -0.29 -5.95
CA GLU A 242 -33.12 -0.37 -4.70
C GLU A 242 -31.83 0.46 -4.77
N LEU A 243 -31.07 0.38 -5.88
CA LEU A 243 -29.89 1.22 -6.06
C LEU A 243 -30.24 2.71 -6.04
N ARG A 244 -31.33 3.12 -6.69
CA ARG A 244 -31.85 4.49 -6.63
C ARG A 244 -32.14 4.90 -5.18
N LYS A 245 -32.81 4.05 -4.39
CA LYS A 245 -33.09 4.34 -2.97
C LYS A 245 -31.84 4.48 -2.11
N LEU A 246 -30.75 3.79 -2.46
CA LEU A 246 -29.48 3.91 -1.75
C LEU A 246 -28.81 5.27 -1.98
N VAL A 247 -28.91 5.83 -3.19
CA VAL A 247 -28.12 7.01 -3.59
C VAL A 247 -28.94 8.30 -3.71
N SER A 248 -30.27 8.22 -3.73
CA SER A 248 -31.19 9.35 -3.92
C SER A 248 -32.04 9.58 -2.66
N PRO A 249 -32.38 10.82 -2.30
CA PRO A 249 -32.12 12.08 -3.02
C PRO A 249 -30.71 12.66 -2.80
N LYS A 250 -29.90 12.04 -1.92
CA LYS A 250 -28.52 12.43 -1.67
C LYS A 250 -27.65 11.17 -1.57
N PRO A 251 -26.46 11.15 -2.19
CA PRO A 251 -25.81 12.26 -2.88
C PRO A 251 -26.23 12.49 -4.34
N VAL A 252 -26.92 11.54 -4.98
CA VAL A 252 -27.34 11.64 -6.38
C VAL A 252 -28.80 12.08 -6.45
N ASP A 253 -29.09 13.14 -7.19
CA ASP A 253 -30.47 13.51 -7.50
C ASP A 253 -30.98 12.63 -8.66
N CYS A 254 -31.84 11.68 -8.33
CA CYS A 254 -32.53 10.83 -9.29
C CYS A 254 -34.02 11.18 -9.37
N THR A 255 -34.40 12.46 -9.23
CA THR A 255 -35.78 12.91 -9.47
C THR A 255 -36.16 12.63 -10.92
N GLU A 256 -35.29 13.00 -11.85
CA GLU A 256 -35.31 12.54 -13.25
C GLU A 256 -34.39 11.33 -13.39
N MET A 257 -34.97 10.19 -13.79
CA MET A 257 -34.23 8.95 -13.99
C MET A 257 -34.80 8.19 -15.18
N LEU A 258 -33.91 7.65 -16.01
CA LEU A 258 -34.26 6.77 -17.12
C LEU A 258 -33.51 5.44 -16.98
N VAL A 259 -34.25 4.34 -16.92
CA VAL A 259 -33.69 2.99 -17.01
C VAL A 259 -33.50 2.64 -18.48
N THR A 260 -32.25 2.52 -18.92
CA THR A 260 -31.94 2.23 -20.32
C THR A 260 -30.57 1.59 -20.46
N ASN A 261 -30.43 0.71 -21.46
CA ASN A 261 -29.14 0.19 -21.89
C ASN A 261 -28.56 0.98 -23.07
N GLU A 262 -29.29 1.98 -23.56
CA GLU A 262 -28.81 2.87 -24.61
C GLU A 262 -27.77 3.84 -24.05
N HIS A 263 -26.78 4.16 -24.88
CA HIS A 263 -25.76 5.14 -24.52
C HIS A 263 -26.34 6.55 -24.60
N ILE A 264 -26.36 7.25 -23.47
CA ILE A 264 -26.71 8.67 -23.40
C ILE A 264 -25.42 9.49 -23.44
N ALA A 265 -25.25 10.27 -24.51
CA ALA A 265 -24.12 11.17 -24.65
C ALA A 265 -24.27 12.37 -23.70
N SER A 266 -23.32 12.54 -22.77
CA SER A 266 -23.21 13.74 -21.95
C SER A 266 -22.20 14.72 -22.54
N ILE A 267 -22.44 16.01 -22.37
CA ILE A 267 -21.45 17.04 -22.72
C ILE A 267 -20.30 17.15 -21.74
N ASP A 268 -20.49 16.71 -20.49
CA ASP A 268 -19.55 16.94 -19.40
C ASP A 268 -18.69 15.71 -19.10
N TYR A 269 -19.07 14.55 -19.64
CA TYR A 269 -18.56 13.27 -19.19
C TYR A 269 -18.77 12.13 -20.18
N GLN A 270 -17.83 11.19 -20.21
CA GLN A 270 -17.98 9.94 -20.92
C GLN A 270 -17.84 8.80 -19.92
N PRO A 271 -18.88 7.98 -19.70
CA PRO A 271 -18.80 6.86 -18.77
C PRO A 271 -17.89 5.74 -19.29
N VAL A 272 -17.25 5.03 -18.37
CA VAL A 272 -16.40 3.85 -18.62
C VAL A 272 -17.18 2.81 -19.42
N VAL A 273 -18.40 2.54 -18.99
CA VAL A 273 -19.29 1.65 -19.72
C VAL A 273 -19.95 2.44 -20.83
N GLY A 274 -19.50 2.17 -22.06
CA GLY A 274 -19.99 2.79 -23.28
C GLY A 274 -21.31 2.20 -23.77
N ARG A 275 -21.33 1.79 -25.06
CA ARG A 275 -22.53 1.23 -25.71
C ARG A 275 -22.78 -0.24 -25.35
N ASP A 276 -21.73 -0.99 -25.08
CA ASP A 276 -21.83 -2.41 -24.74
C ASP A 276 -21.99 -2.60 -23.23
N VAL A 277 -23.21 -2.37 -22.74
CA VAL A 277 -23.55 -2.48 -21.31
C VAL A 277 -23.38 -3.92 -20.82
N GLN A 278 -23.86 -4.90 -21.58
CA GLN A 278 -23.79 -6.32 -21.18
C GLN A 278 -22.37 -6.87 -21.25
N GLY A 279 -21.59 -6.54 -22.29
CA GLY A 279 -20.18 -6.92 -22.39
C GLY A 279 -19.32 -6.31 -21.29
N ALA A 280 -19.72 -5.17 -20.73
CA ALA A 280 -19.10 -4.57 -19.55
C ALA A 280 -19.48 -5.26 -18.22
N GLY A 281 -20.26 -6.34 -18.24
CA GLY A 281 -20.72 -7.04 -17.04
C GLY A 281 -21.90 -6.38 -16.33
N VAL A 282 -22.52 -5.35 -16.93
CA VAL A 282 -23.69 -4.65 -16.38
C VAL A 282 -24.97 -5.34 -16.84
N LYS A 283 -25.80 -5.73 -15.87
CA LYS A 283 -27.10 -6.38 -16.11
C LYS A 283 -28.19 -5.36 -16.46
N GLN A 284 -28.18 -4.23 -15.77
CA GLN A 284 -29.19 -3.19 -15.92
C GLN A 284 -28.56 -1.84 -15.58
N ARG A 285 -28.96 -0.81 -16.32
CA ARG A 285 -28.45 0.55 -16.16
C ARG A 285 -29.58 1.54 -16.04
N ALA A 286 -29.35 2.56 -15.21
CA ALA A 286 -30.12 3.78 -15.19
C ALA A 286 -29.22 5.00 -15.25
N VAL A 287 -29.78 6.11 -15.71
CA VAL A 287 -29.12 7.41 -15.73
C VAL A 287 -29.98 8.40 -14.97
N CYS A 288 -29.36 9.12 -14.03
CA CYS A 288 -29.95 10.19 -13.26
C CYS A 288 -29.35 11.54 -13.67
N GLY A 289 -30.13 12.61 -13.61
CA GLY A 289 -29.70 13.96 -13.95
C GLY A 289 -30.54 14.56 -15.07
N GLN A 290 -30.02 15.59 -15.74
CA GLN A 290 -30.78 16.28 -16.80
C GLN A 290 -30.60 15.54 -18.12
N LEU A 291 -31.54 14.63 -18.43
CA LEU A 291 -31.48 13.68 -19.55
C LEU A 291 -31.55 14.32 -20.95
N GLY A 292 -31.78 15.62 -21.00
CA GLY A 292 -31.84 16.39 -22.24
C GLY A 292 -33.21 16.35 -22.92
N GLY A 293 -33.31 17.15 -23.98
CA GLY A 293 -34.53 17.36 -24.77
C GLY A 293 -34.15 18.17 -26.01
N THR A 294 -34.48 19.46 -26.03
CA THR A 294 -33.93 20.40 -27.03
C THR A 294 -32.45 20.75 -26.77
N THR A 295 -31.97 20.53 -25.54
CA THR A 295 -30.57 20.71 -25.12
C THR A 295 -29.90 19.37 -24.86
N ARG A 296 -28.57 19.35 -24.86
CA ARG A 296 -27.78 18.14 -24.57
C ARG A 296 -27.84 17.76 -23.09
N ALA A 297 -27.77 16.47 -22.82
CA ALA A 297 -27.78 15.92 -21.47
C ALA A 297 -26.52 16.32 -20.68
N HIS A 298 -26.69 16.70 -19.41
CA HIS A 298 -25.61 17.21 -18.56
C HIS A 298 -25.88 16.92 -17.08
N ASN A 299 -24.84 17.03 -16.24
CA ASN A 299 -24.88 16.60 -14.83
C ASN A 299 -25.37 15.15 -14.64
N LEU A 300 -25.01 14.27 -15.58
CA LEU A 300 -25.46 12.89 -15.58
C LEU A 300 -24.68 12.03 -14.58
N ASN A 301 -25.37 11.07 -13.98
CA ASN A 301 -24.82 10.04 -13.11
C ASN A 301 -25.36 8.68 -13.57
N TRP A 302 -24.48 7.70 -13.74
CA TRP A 302 -24.88 6.35 -14.16
C TRP A 302 -24.98 5.45 -12.95
N LEU A 303 -26.06 4.68 -12.89
CA LEU A 303 -26.35 3.69 -11.86
C LEU A 303 -26.40 2.32 -12.55
N ASP A 304 -25.49 1.45 -12.18
CA ASP A 304 -25.33 0.13 -12.79
C ASP A 304 -25.60 -0.97 -11.78
N LEU A 305 -26.48 -1.90 -12.14
CA LEU A 305 -26.59 -3.20 -11.50
C LEU A 305 -25.64 -4.16 -12.22
N VAL A 306 -24.68 -4.72 -11.49
CA VAL A 306 -23.53 -5.42 -12.07
C VAL A 306 -23.67 -6.92 -11.82
N ALA A 307 -23.62 -7.72 -12.89
CA ALA A 307 -23.61 -9.17 -12.82
C ALA A 307 -22.20 -9.75 -12.80
N ASP A 308 -21.26 -9.11 -13.49
CA ASP A 308 -19.84 -9.49 -13.50
C ASP A 308 -18.97 -8.28 -13.14
N MET A 309 -18.64 -8.19 -11.85
CA MET A 309 -17.82 -7.09 -11.32
C MET A 309 -16.37 -7.16 -11.83
N LYS A 310 -15.85 -8.36 -12.13
CA LYS A 310 -14.49 -8.51 -12.65
C LYS A 310 -14.42 -7.97 -14.08
N ALA A 311 -15.42 -8.25 -14.91
CA ALA A 311 -15.53 -7.69 -16.25
C ALA A 311 -15.58 -6.15 -16.22
N LEU A 312 -16.44 -5.58 -15.38
CA LEU A 312 -16.56 -4.12 -15.22
C LEU A 312 -15.23 -3.47 -14.78
N GLN A 313 -14.57 -4.04 -13.78
CA GLN A 313 -13.30 -3.53 -13.29
C GLN A 313 -12.17 -3.70 -14.33
N THR A 314 -12.22 -4.75 -15.15
CA THR A 314 -11.23 -4.96 -16.24
C THR A 314 -11.38 -3.89 -17.30
N LEU A 315 -12.62 -3.59 -17.72
CA LEU A 315 -12.92 -2.51 -18.65
C LEU A 315 -12.46 -1.14 -18.11
N SER A 316 -12.73 -0.86 -16.83
CA SER A 316 -12.29 0.38 -16.18
C SER A 316 -10.77 0.47 -16.11
N LYS A 317 -10.07 -0.64 -15.81
CA LYS A 317 -8.61 -0.69 -15.82
C LYS A 317 -8.05 -0.34 -17.20
N GLU A 318 -8.56 -0.95 -18.26
CA GLU A 318 -8.12 -0.68 -19.63
C GLU A 318 -8.30 0.80 -20.01
N SER A 319 -9.44 1.38 -19.63
CA SER A 319 -9.72 2.81 -19.80
C SER A 319 -8.70 3.68 -19.06
N GLN A 320 -8.45 3.41 -17.77
CA GLN A 320 -7.48 4.17 -16.96
C GLN A 320 -6.05 4.07 -17.53
N LEU A 321 -5.61 2.90 -17.96
CA LEU A 321 -4.28 2.71 -18.54
C LEU A 321 -4.12 3.41 -19.90
N ALA A 322 -5.18 3.45 -20.71
CA ALA A 322 -5.19 4.20 -21.96
C ALA A 322 -5.05 5.72 -21.73
N GLU A 323 -5.62 6.25 -20.63
CA GLU A 323 -5.50 7.66 -20.26
C GLU A 323 -4.08 8.02 -19.78
N VAL A 324 -3.48 7.18 -18.92
CA VAL A 324 -2.11 7.38 -18.41
C VAL A 324 -1.11 7.50 -19.56
N GLY A 325 -1.23 6.63 -20.57
CA GLY A 325 -0.34 6.66 -21.74
C GLY A 325 -0.46 7.92 -22.61
N GLN A 326 -1.52 8.71 -22.47
CA GLN A 326 -1.78 9.90 -23.28
C GLN A 326 -1.50 11.22 -22.55
N GLN A 327 -0.99 11.20 -21.30
CA GLN A 327 -0.89 12.37 -20.42
C GLN A 327 -2.21 13.16 -20.29
N ARG A 328 -3.34 12.53 -20.60
CA ARG A 328 -4.65 13.17 -20.47
C ARG A 328 -4.98 13.16 -18.98
N ARG A 329 -5.51 14.29 -18.50
CA ARG A 329 -6.12 14.36 -17.17
C ARG A 329 -7.12 13.20 -17.06
N LEU A 330 -7.08 12.44 -15.96
CA LEU A 330 -7.91 11.26 -15.64
C LEU A 330 -9.42 11.58 -15.56
N THR A 331 -9.98 12.19 -16.61
CA THR A 331 -11.29 12.85 -16.60
C THR A 331 -12.44 11.91 -16.94
N GLN A 332 -12.21 10.67 -17.40
CA GLN A 332 -13.31 9.82 -17.87
C GLN A 332 -13.60 8.59 -17.00
N SER A 333 -12.69 8.12 -16.14
CA SER A 333 -12.99 7.01 -15.23
C SER A 333 -13.14 7.45 -13.78
N LYS A 334 -14.38 7.83 -13.40
CA LYS A 334 -14.77 8.04 -12.00
C LYS A 334 -15.84 7.03 -11.56
N LEU A 335 -15.57 5.76 -11.87
CA LEU A 335 -16.38 4.62 -11.46
C LEU A 335 -16.19 4.35 -9.96
N LEU A 336 -17.30 4.34 -9.22
CA LEU A 336 -17.37 3.94 -7.82
C LEU A 336 -18.13 2.62 -7.70
N VAL A 337 -17.56 1.68 -6.97
CA VAL A 337 -17.94 0.27 -6.93
C VAL A 337 -18.52 -0.06 -5.56
N GLY A 338 -19.66 -0.77 -5.57
CA GLY A 338 -20.21 -1.52 -4.45
C GLY A 338 -19.98 -3.02 -4.62
N THR A 339 -20.76 -3.84 -3.92
CA THR A 339 -20.65 -5.31 -3.99
C THR A 339 -21.09 -5.85 -5.36
N ASN A 340 -22.26 -5.42 -5.83
CA ASN A 340 -22.87 -5.85 -7.09
C ASN A 340 -23.52 -4.68 -7.84
N VAL A 341 -23.06 -3.46 -7.54
CA VAL A 341 -23.55 -2.21 -8.11
C VAL A 341 -22.37 -1.30 -8.40
N ALA A 342 -22.55 -0.37 -9.33
CA ALA A 342 -21.61 0.72 -9.54
C ALA A 342 -22.36 2.03 -9.77
N VAL A 343 -21.72 3.13 -9.39
CA VAL A 343 -22.19 4.48 -9.65
C VAL A 343 -21.05 5.27 -10.28
N GLU A 344 -21.35 6.03 -11.31
CA GLU A 344 -20.36 6.80 -12.03
C GLU A 344 -20.75 8.29 -12.08
N SER A 345 -19.83 9.16 -11.65
CA SER A 345 -20.09 10.61 -11.54
C SER A 345 -18.83 11.45 -11.70
N ASN A 346 -18.90 12.51 -12.51
CA ASN A 346 -17.84 13.50 -12.64
C ASN A 346 -17.85 14.57 -11.53
N SER A 347 -18.90 14.65 -10.72
CA SER A 347 -19.01 15.61 -9.61
C SER A 347 -18.28 15.14 -8.35
N LYS A 348 -17.26 15.91 -7.92
CA LYS A 348 -16.49 15.63 -6.68
C LYS A 348 -17.41 15.54 -5.46
N THR A 349 -18.37 16.45 -5.34
CA THR A 349 -19.32 16.46 -4.21
C THR A 349 -20.18 15.20 -4.16
N ILE A 350 -20.64 14.71 -5.32
CA ILE A 350 -21.41 13.47 -5.39
C ILE A 350 -20.55 12.28 -4.98
N ARG A 351 -19.33 12.18 -5.50
CA ARG A 351 -18.39 11.10 -5.15
C ARG A 351 -18.04 11.08 -3.67
N GLN A 352 -17.78 12.23 -3.07
CA GLN A 352 -17.58 12.34 -1.63
C GLN A 352 -18.78 11.85 -0.82
N GLY A 353 -19.99 12.10 -1.29
CA GLY A 353 -21.20 11.55 -0.69
C GLY A 353 -21.31 10.03 -0.88
N LEU A 354 -20.92 9.50 -2.03
CA LEU A 354 -20.94 8.07 -2.32
C LEU A 354 -19.92 7.29 -1.47
N TYR A 355 -18.74 7.87 -1.19
CA TYR A 355 -17.78 7.30 -0.23
C TYR A 355 -18.40 7.14 1.17
N LYS A 356 -19.22 8.11 1.62
CA LYS A 356 -19.95 8.01 2.91
C LYS A 356 -20.99 6.90 2.92
N LEU A 357 -21.52 6.53 1.74
CA LEU A 357 -22.41 5.38 1.57
C LEU A 357 -21.66 4.05 1.38
N GLY A 358 -20.33 4.08 1.38
CA GLY A 358 -19.47 2.91 1.30
C GLY A 358 -19.09 2.46 -0.10
N PHE A 359 -19.51 3.17 -1.15
CA PHE A 359 -18.92 2.97 -2.48
C PHE A 359 -17.44 3.33 -2.46
N LEU A 360 -16.64 2.71 -3.31
CA LEU A 360 -15.21 3.01 -3.43
C LEU A 360 -14.80 3.15 -4.89
N ARG A 361 -13.96 4.13 -5.20
CA ARG A 361 -13.40 4.30 -6.53
C ARG A 361 -12.44 3.16 -6.85
N LEU A 362 -12.51 2.65 -8.07
CA LEU A 362 -11.48 1.76 -8.60
C LEU A 362 -10.28 2.60 -9.07
N ASP A 363 -9.10 2.34 -8.52
CA ASP A 363 -7.84 2.92 -8.99
C ASP A 363 -6.91 1.82 -9.46
N CYS A 364 -6.45 1.92 -10.69
CA CYS A 364 -5.63 0.94 -11.38
C CYS A 364 -4.31 1.54 -11.88
N GLU A 365 -3.97 2.77 -11.46
CA GLU A 365 -2.74 3.41 -11.87
C GLU A 365 -1.53 2.59 -11.35
N PRO A 366 -0.52 2.29 -12.19
CA PRO A 366 0.68 1.63 -11.73
C PRO A 366 1.33 2.40 -10.57
N ALA A 367 1.71 1.67 -9.52
CA ALA A 367 2.26 2.24 -8.29
C ALA A 367 1.32 3.24 -7.57
N PHE A 368 0.00 3.16 -7.80
CA PHE A 368 -0.96 3.92 -7.01
C PHE A 368 -0.84 3.62 -5.52
N THR A 369 -0.92 4.67 -4.71
CA THR A 369 -0.95 4.60 -3.26
C THR A 369 -1.92 5.66 -2.73
N ALA A 370 -2.74 5.30 -1.74
CA ALA A 370 -3.67 6.22 -1.08
C ALA A 370 -3.16 6.62 0.31
N PRO A 371 -3.32 7.90 0.72
CA PRO A 371 -2.80 8.40 1.98
C PRO A 371 -3.34 7.61 3.15
N ALA A 372 -2.58 7.68 4.23
CA ALA A 372 -2.94 7.06 5.50
C ALA A 372 -4.34 7.53 5.95
N GLY A 373 -5.16 6.57 6.34
CA GLY A 373 -6.57 6.78 6.70
C GLY A 373 -7.57 6.74 5.55
N SER A 374 -7.10 6.61 4.32
CA SER A 374 -7.97 6.18 3.21
C SER A 374 -8.40 4.73 3.41
N ARG A 375 -9.64 4.44 3.08
CA ARG A 375 -10.10 3.07 2.95
C ARG A 375 -9.46 2.49 1.70
N ILE A 376 -8.79 1.34 1.84
CA ILE A 376 -8.27 0.57 0.71
C ILE A 376 -8.80 -0.86 0.82
N GLN A 377 -9.34 -1.39 -0.26
CA GLN A 377 -9.76 -2.77 -0.40
C GLN A 377 -9.21 -3.38 -1.67
N LYS A 378 -9.05 -4.71 -1.67
CA LYS A 378 -8.63 -5.46 -2.85
C LYS A 378 -9.73 -5.38 -3.93
N ALA A 379 -9.34 -4.99 -5.15
CA ALA A 379 -10.20 -5.12 -6.32
C ALA A 379 -10.26 -6.58 -6.82
N GLN A 380 -11.25 -6.92 -7.63
CA GLN A 380 -11.35 -8.24 -8.27
C GLN A 380 -10.35 -8.42 -9.43
N VAL A 381 -9.75 -7.33 -9.89
CA VAL A 381 -8.74 -7.31 -10.96
C VAL A 381 -7.38 -7.01 -10.37
N ASP A 382 -6.38 -7.79 -10.77
CA ASP A 382 -5.02 -7.65 -10.27
C ASP A 382 -4.39 -6.30 -10.65
N GLY A 383 -3.63 -5.74 -9.71
CA GLY A 383 -2.98 -4.44 -9.88
C GLY A 383 -3.92 -3.24 -9.72
N CYS A 384 -5.16 -3.44 -9.29
CA CYS A 384 -6.08 -2.38 -8.91
C CYS A 384 -6.45 -2.46 -7.43
N VAL A 385 -6.87 -1.33 -6.88
CA VAL A 385 -7.44 -1.22 -5.53
C VAL A 385 -8.77 -0.47 -5.57
N LEU A 386 -9.61 -0.72 -4.58
CA LEU A 386 -10.79 0.08 -4.29
C LEU A 386 -10.45 1.07 -3.18
N THR A 387 -10.72 2.35 -3.37
CA THR A 387 -10.40 3.38 -2.37
C THR A 387 -11.38 4.55 -2.34
N ASP A 388 -11.49 5.22 -1.21
CA ASP A 388 -12.20 6.50 -1.05
C ASP A 388 -11.30 7.72 -1.29
N PHE A 389 -10.03 7.49 -1.65
CA PHE A 389 -9.10 8.55 -1.97
C PHE A 389 -9.20 9.01 -3.44
N GLU A 390 -9.17 10.33 -3.60
CA GLU A 390 -8.95 10.98 -4.89
C GLU A 390 -7.71 11.86 -4.79
N ARG A 391 -6.76 11.69 -5.72
CA ARG A 391 -5.64 12.61 -5.82
C ARG A 391 -6.15 14.04 -6.04
N PRO A 392 -5.52 15.05 -5.41
CA PRO A 392 -5.81 16.45 -5.71
C PRO A 392 -5.64 16.70 -7.21
N THR A 393 -6.61 17.38 -7.81
CA THR A 393 -6.46 17.89 -9.18
C THR A 393 -5.51 19.08 -9.13
N SER A 394 -4.31 18.92 -9.68
CA SER A 394 -3.35 20.01 -9.90
C SER A 394 -3.84 21.01 -10.95
#